data_AF-A0AB73TK19-F1
#
_entry.id   AF-A0AB73TK19-F1
#
_cell.length_a   1.000
_cell.length_b   1.000
_cell.length_c   1.000
_cell.angle_alpha   90.00
_cell.angle_beta   90.00
_cell.angle_gamma   90.00
#
_symmetry.space_group_name_H-M   'P 1'
#
loop_
_entity.id
_entity.type
_entity.pdbx_description
1 polymer ?
#
loop_
_entity_poly.entity_id
_entity_poly.type
_entity_poly.pdbx_seq_one_letter_code
_entity_poly.pdbx_strand_id
1 'polypeptide(L)'
;DTLVYKADNIYNGSLPIPVRCLLDEFANTGQIPDFENVIATTRSRGISVDVILQNLTQISKKLYKDSWETIIGNCDSFLYLGGNEQSTHKYISTQLGKETIDVVTYNESRGTTGSFTKNSQKQGRNLLDPNEVREIKGGKCIYMLRGTKPFLSDRFKLERHPLFKKLKETP
;
A
#
# COMPACT_ATOMS: atom_id res chain seq x y z
N ASP A 1 -2.23 1.80 26.76
CA ASP A 1 -1.20 2.77 27.20
C ASP A 1 0.09 2.21 27.79
N THR A 2 0.27 0.89 27.94
CA THR A 2 1.41 0.37 28.74
C THR A 2 2.77 0.34 28.04
N LEU A 3 2.88 0.20 26.72
CA LEU A 3 4.19 0.09 26.06
C LEU A 3 4.84 1.46 25.79
N VAL A 4 4.08 2.40 25.26
CA VAL A 4 4.52 3.79 25.04
C VAL A 4 4.92 4.43 26.38
N TYR A 5 4.08 4.25 27.41
CA TYR A 5 4.39 4.73 28.75
C TYR A 5 5.69 4.14 29.31
N LYS A 6 5.91 2.82 29.15
CA LYS A 6 7.15 2.17 29.60
C LYS A 6 8.37 2.70 28.84
N ALA A 7 8.26 2.88 27.53
CA ALA A 7 9.34 3.46 26.74
C ALA A 7 9.74 4.85 27.28
N ASP A 8 8.75 5.72 27.50
CA ASP A 8 9.00 7.11 27.90
C ASP A 8 9.46 7.26 29.35
N ASN A 9 8.87 6.50 30.28
CA ASN A 9 9.07 6.70 31.73
C ASN A 9 10.05 5.72 32.39
N ILE A 10 10.32 4.56 31.78
CA ILE A 10 11.20 3.53 32.35
C ILE A 10 12.49 3.40 31.54
N TYR A 11 12.42 3.54 30.22
CA TYR A 11 13.53 3.24 29.32
C TYR A 11 14.06 4.47 28.55
N ASN A 12 13.83 5.67 29.08
CA ASN A 12 14.35 6.95 28.56
C ASN A 12 14.06 7.18 27.05
N GLY A 13 12.87 6.80 26.60
CA GLY A 13 12.34 7.12 25.27
C GLY A 13 12.31 5.97 24.27
N SER A 14 12.91 4.80 24.55
CA SER A 14 12.83 3.63 23.66
C SER A 14 12.89 2.31 24.39
N LEU A 15 12.10 1.32 23.96
CA LEU A 15 12.13 -0.01 24.54
C LEU A 15 13.49 -0.69 24.29
N PRO A 16 14.04 -1.42 25.28
CA PRO A 16 15.30 -2.15 25.12
C PRO A 16 15.19 -3.32 24.12
N ILE A 17 13.97 -3.84 23.92
CA ILE A 17 13.66 -4.91 22.98
C ILE A 17 12.61 -4.38 22.00
N PRO A 18 12.86 -4.42 20.68
CA PRO A 18 11.87 -4.00 19.70
C PRO A 18 10.60 -4.83 19.78
N VAL A 19 9.46 -4.16 19.80
CA VAL A 19 8.14 -4.82 19.85
C VAL A 19 7.41 -4.62 18.53
N ARG A 20 6.95 -5.72 17.94
CA ARG A 20 6.13 -5.71 16.72
C ARG A 20 4.70 -6.09 17.04
N CYS A 21 3.79 -5.15 16.81
CA CYS A 21 2.35 -5.36 16.96
C CYS A 21 1.76 -5.75 15.59
N LEU A 22 1.24 -6.98 15.50
CA LEU A 22 0.51 -7.45 14.33
C LEU A 22 -0.98 -7.30 14.59
N LEU A 23 -1.62 -6.34 13.92
CA LEU A 23 -3.04 -6.07 14.06
C LEU A 23 -3.79 -6.70 12.89
N ASP A 24 -4.01 -8.01 13.01
CA ASP A 24 -4.89 -8.74 12.10
C ASP A 24 -6.35 -8.38 12.37
N GLU A 25 -7.16 -8.34 11.32
CA GLU A 25 -8.56 -7.89 11.37
C GLU A 25 -8.78 -6.60 12.18
N PHE A 26 -7.93 -5.59 11.96
CA PHE A 26 -7.99 -4.32 12.70
C PHE A 26 -9.41 -3.68 12.70
N ALA A 27 -10.14 -3.85 11.60
CA ALA A 27 -11.52 -3.41 11.43
C ALA A 27 -12.55 -4.04 12.40
N ASN A 28 -12.27 -5.24 12.91
CA ASN A 28 -13.15 -5.99 13.81
C ASN A 28 -12.87 -5.70 15.28
N THR A 29 -11.65 -5.29 15.61
CA THR A 29 -11.22 -4.98 16.99
C THR A 29 -11.87 -3.69 17.54
N GLY A 30 -12.43 -2.84 16.67
CA GLY A 30 -13.03 -1.57 17.04
C GLY A 30 -12.04 -0.41 16.96
N GLN A 31 -12.48 0.79 17.32
CA GLN A 31 -11.62 1.98 17.30
C GLN A 31 -10.67 1.93 18.49
N ILE A 32 -9.37 1.78 18.22
CA ILE A 32 -8.34 1.99 19.24
C ILE A 32 -8.30 3.48 19.56
N PRO A 33 -8.48 3.89 20.84
CA PRO A 33 -8.36 5.27 21.26
C PRO A 33 -6.99 5.84 20.88
N ASP A 34 -6.97 7.07 20.37
CA ASP A 34 -5.75 7.83 20.11
C ASP A 34 -4.72 7.17 19.17
N PHE A 35 -5.17 6.24 18.33
CA PHE A 35 -4.29 5.44 17.47
C PHE A 35 -3.45 6.29 16.50
N GLU A 36 -3.99 7.42 16.03
CA GLU A 36 -3.29 8.37 15.17
C GLU A 36 -2.04 8.97 15.83
N ASN A 37 -2.10 9.26 17.13
CA ASN A 37 -0.96 9.76 17.89
C ASN A 37 0.00 8.63 18.24
N VAL A 38 -0.53 7.44 18.58
CA VAL A 38 0.29 6.25 18.88
C VAL A 38 1.11 5.83 17.66
N ILE A 39 0.52 5.76 16.47
CA ILE A 39 1.24 5.32 15.27
C ILE A 39 2.34 6.31 14.85
N ALA A 40 2.14 7.61 15.07
CA ALA A 40 3.16 8.62 14.82
C ALA A 40 4.34 8.53 15.81
N THR A 41 4.07 8.14 17.05
CA THR A 41 5.05 8.18 18.17
C THR A 41 5.80 6.87 18.39
N THR A 42 5.23 5.73 17.96
CA THR A 42 5.79 4.38 18.18
C THR A 42 7.15 4.15 17.53
N ARG A 43 7.41 4.78 16.37
CA ARG A 43 8.66 4.63 15.61
C ARG A 43 9.92 4.90 16.45
N SER A 44 9.94 6.01 17.20
CA SER A 44 11.11 6.38 18.02
C SER A 44 11.25 5.53 19.28
N ARG A 45 10.19 4.80 19.66
CA ARG A 45 10.09 4.05 20.92
C ARG A 45 10.46 2.56 20.76
N GLY A 46 10.98 2.17 19.61
CA GLY A 46 11.29 0.77 19.29
C GLY A 46 10.05 -0.10 19.06
N ILE A 47 8.92 0.52 18.69
CA ILE A 47 7.66 -0.19 18.44
C ILE A 47 7.33 -0.08 16.95
N SER A 48 7.05 -1.21 16.31
CA SER A 48 6.55 -1.30 14.94
C SER A 48 5.13 -1.85 14.93
N VAL A 49 4.26 -1.30 14.08
CA VAL A 49 2.86 -1.72 13.96
C VAL A 49 2.57 -2.11 12.52
N ASP A 50 2.05 -3.32 12.32
CA ASP A 50 1.48 -3.73 11.03
C ASP A 50 -0.03 -3.80 11.14
N VAL A 51 -0.70 -2.99 10.32
CA VAL A 51 -2.16 -2.97 10.23
C VAL A 51 -2.57 -3.78 9.01
N ILE A 52 -3.26 -4.91 9.25
CA ILE A 52 -3.72 -5.81 8.20
C ILE A 52 -5.21 -5.57 7.99
N LEU A 53 -5.58 -5.21 6.76
CA LEU A 53 -6.94 -4.87 6.37
C LEU A 53 -7.38 -5.74 5.20
N GLN A 54 -8.60 -6.28 5.25
CA GLN A 54 -9.23 -6.91 4.10
C GLN A 54 -9.73 -5.88 3.09
N ASN A 55 -10.16 -4.71 3.59
CA ASN A 55 -10.70 -3.64 2.76
C ASN A 55 -10.41 -2.26 3.38
N LEU A 56 -9.89 -1.34 2.58
CA LEU A 56 -9.60 0.04 2.98
C LEU A 56 -10.86 0.79 3.44
N THR A 57 -12.02 0.44 2.90
CA THR A 57 -13.32 1.01 3.30
C THR A 57 -13.63 0.76 4.78
N GLN A 58 -13.12 -0.32 5.37
CA GLN A 58 -13.36 -0.61 6.77
C GLN A 58 -12.65 0.40 7.68
N ILE A 59 -11.43 0.81 7.35
CA ILE A 59 -10.72 1.82 8.16
C ILE A 59 -11.29 3.22 7.90
N SER A 60 -11.61 3.55 6.65
CA SER A 60 -12.11 4.88 6.28
C SER A 60 -13.55 5.13 6.73
N LYS A 61 -14.51 4.22 6.51
CA LYS A 61 -15.92 4.50 6.83
C LYS A 61 -16.33 4.12 8.24
N LYS A 62 -15.74 3.06 8.82
CA LYS A 62 -16.23 2.46 10.06
C LYS A 62 -15.51 2.99 11.31
N LEU A 63 -14.22 3.32 11.20
CA LEU A 63 -13.39 3.58 12.38
C LEU A 63 -12.79 5.00 12.42
N TYR A 64 -12.18 5.46 11.32
CA TYR A 64 -11.31 6.64 11.35
C TYR A 64 -11.59 7.66 10.24
N LYS A 65 -12.84 7.78 9.76
CA LYS A 65 -13.39 8.79 8.81
C LYS A 65 -12.41 9.73 8.12
N ASP A 66 -11.88 10.72 8.85
CA ASP A 66 -10.97 11.73 8.31
C ASP A 66 -9.50 11.46 8.71
N SER A 67 -9.25 10.68 9.76
CA SER A 67 -7.93 10.34 10.30
C SER A 67 -7.25 9.13 9.63
N TRP A 68 -7.97 8.32 8.84
CA TRP A 68 -7.40 7.10 8.25
C TRP A 68 -6.26 7.40 7.26
N GLU A 69 -6.31 8.55 6.57
CA GLU A 69 -5.22 9.00 5.69
C GLU A 69 -3.95 9.29 6.49
N THR A 70 -4.09 9.89 7.67
CA THR A 70 -2.98 10.13 8.62
C THR A 70 -2.37 8.82 9.10
N ILE A 71 -3.19 7.81 9.40
CA ILE A 71 -2.71 6.49 9.83
C ILE A 71 -1.85 5.86 8.72
N ILE A 72 -2.33 5.84 7.48
CA ILE A 72 -1.58 5.28 6.36
C ILE A 72 -0.36 6.13 6.02
N GLY A 73 -0.46 7.44 6.13
CA GLY A 73 0.65 8.38 5.90
C GLY A 73 1.81 8.20 6.89
N ASN A 74 1.54 7.70 8.10
CA ASN A 74 2.57 7.38 9.09
C ASN A 74 3.23 6.01 8.83
N CYS A 75 2.62 5.14 8.01
CA CYS A 75 3.21 3.86 7.64
C CYS A 75 4.25 4.05 6.52
N ASP A 76 5.50 3.67 6.78
CA ASP A 76 6.56 3.73 5.76
C ASP A 76 6.34 2.73 4.61
N SER A 77 5.60 1.65 4.86
CA SER A 77 5.35 0.58 3.89
C SER A 77 3.87 0.32 3.70
N PHE A 78 3.47 0.09 2.45
CA PHE A 78 2.12 -0.28 2.06
C PHE A 78 2.15 -1.49 1.12
N LEU A 79 1.42 -2.54 1.47
CA LEU A 79 1.35 -3.78 0.69
C LEU A 79 -0.09 -4.02 0.23
N TYR A 80 -0.31 -3.97 -1.08
CA TYR A 80 -1.59 -4.29 -1.70
C TYR A 80 -1.59 -5.72 -2.24
N LEU A 81 -2.45 -6.56 -1.66
CA LEU A 81 -2.60 -7.98 -2.03
C LEU A 81 -3.82 -8.21 -2.94
N GLY A 82 -4.35 -7.18 -3.58
CA GLY A 82 -5.58 -7.29 -4.36
C GLY A 82 -6.84 -7.14 -3.51
N GLY A 83 -7.94 -6.81 -4.16
CA GLY A 83 -9.24 -6.61 -3.55
C GLY A 83 -10.28 -6.28 -4.62
N ASN A 84 -11.56 -6.33 -4.25
CA ASN A 84 -12.66 -6.09 -5.19
C ASN A 84 -13.36 -4.73 -4.95
N GLU A 85 -12.68 -3.80 -4.29
CA GLU A 85 -13.27 -2.55 -3.84
C GLU A 85 -12.77 -1.35 -4.67
N GLN A 86 -13.71 -0.64 -5.31
CA GLN A 86 -13.41 0.36 -6.32
C GLN A 86 -12.67 1.59 -5.76
N SER A 87 -13.00 2.03 -4.53
CA SER A 87 -12.31 3.17 -3.93
C SER A 87 -10.86 2.83 -3.59
N THR A 88 -10.58 1.59 -3.15
CA THR A 88 -9.21 1.08 -3.00
C THR A 88 -8.46 1.11 -4.33
N HIS A 89 -9.05 0.65 -5.45
CA HIS A 89 -8.37 0.70 -6.75
C HIS A 89 -8.00 2.13 -7.17
N LYS A 90 -8.92 3.08 -6.95
CA LYS A 90 -8.67 4.49 -7.22
C LYS A 90 -7.58 5.06 -6.32
N TYR A 91 -7.57 4.68 -5.04
CA TYR A 91 -6.55 5.09 -4.07
C TYR A 91 -5.16 4.59 -4.48
N ILE A 92 -5.03 3.30 -4.82
CA ILE A 92 -3.78 2.71 -5.28
C ILE A 92 -3.29 3.37 -6.58
N SER A 93 -4.17 3.55 -7.58
CA SER A 93 -3.84 4.23 -8.83
C SER A 93 -3.30 5.65 -8.59
N THR A 94 -3.93 6.38 -7.66
CA THR A 94 -3.47 7.73 -7.26
C THR A 94 -2.10 7.67 -6.58
N GLN A 95 -1.88 6.71 -5.67
CA GLN A 95 -0.63 6.56 -4.92
C GLN A 95 0.55 6.14 -5.79
N LEU A 96 0.30 5.32 -6.82
CA LEU A 96 1.31 4.93 -7.82
C LEU A 96 1.79 6.12 -8.67
N GLY A 97 0.94 7.13 -8.83
CA GLY A 97 1.24 8.33 -9.61
C GLY A 97 1.14 8.12 -11.12
N LYS A 98 1.79 9.02 -11.86
CA LYS A 98 1.72 9.09 -13.33
C LYS A 98 3.06 8.74 -13.96
N GLU A 99 2.99 8.10 -15.13
CA GLU A 99 4.09 7.93 -16.06
C GLU A 99 3.94 8.89 -17.26
N THR A 100 5.06 9.19 -17.90
CA THR A 100 5.06 9.96 -19.15
C THR A 100 5.15 8.99 -20.32
N ILE A 101 4.21 9.09 -21.24
CA ILE A 101 4.18 8.32 -22.49
C ILE A 101 4.48 9.24 -23.67
N ASP A 102 5.30 8.76 -24.61
CA ASP A 102 5.53 9.40 -25.90
C ASP A 102 4.54 8.84 -26.92
N VAL A 103 3.59 9.66 -27.36
CA VAL A 103 2.60 9.33 -28.38
C VAL A 103 3.12 9.78 -29.73
N VAL A 104 3.31 8.83 -30.65
CA VAL A 104 3.73 9.10 -32.02
C VAL A 104 2.57 8.84 -32.96
N THR A 105 2.07 9.91 -33.60
CA THR A 105 0.98 9.85 -34.57
C THR A 105 1.53 9.91 -35.98
N TYR A 106 1.17 8.93 -36.80
CA TYR A 106 1.51 8.87 -38.21
C TYR A 106 0.26 9.19 -39.05
N ASN A 107 0.32 10.30 -39.79
CA ASN A 107 -0.72 10.67 -40.75
C ASN A 107 -0.19 10.40 -42.16
N GLU A 108 -0.83 9.47 -42.87
CA GLU A 108 -0.53 9.13 -44.26
C GLU A 108 -1.69 9.61 -45.14
N SER A 109 -1.41 10.44 -46.14
CA SER A 109 -2.38 10.81 -47.18
C SER A 109 -2.05 10.12 -48.50
N ARG A 110 -3.04 9.42 -49.06
CA ARG A 110 -2.93 8.69 -50.34
C ARG A 110 -3.64 9.46 -51.45
N GLY A 111 -3.04 10.58 -51.86
CA GLY A 111 -3.38 11.32 -53.09
C GLY A 111 -2.38 11.07 -54.21
N THR A 112 -2.50 11.79 -55.34
CA THR A 112 -1.61 11.70 -56.52
C THR A 112 -0.13 11.97 -56.18
N THR A 113 0.11 12.74 -55.13
CA THR A 113 1.41 12.92 -54.46
C THR A 113 1.21 12.49 -53.00
N GLY A 114 1.70 11.31 -52.64
CA GLY A 114 1.60 10.82 -51.26
C GLY A 114 2.33 11.74 -50.29
N SER A 115 1.74 12.01 -49.13
CA SER A 115 2.37 12.78 -48.05
C SER A 115 2.32 12.02 -46.74
N PHE A 116 3.41 12.10 -45.97
CA PHE A 116 3.55 11.43 -44.68
C PHE A 116 3.97 12.46 -43.63
N THR A 117 3.17 12.62 -42.59
CA THR A 117 3.45 13.52 -41.48
C THR A 117 3.57 12.72 -40.19
N LYS A 118 4.68 12.90 -39.47
CA LYS A 118 4.93 12.30 -38.16
C LYS A 118 4.86 13.38 -37.09
N ASN A 119 3.97 13.20 -36.11
CA ASN A 119 3.87 14.08 -34.93
C ASN A 119 4.21 13.27 -33.67
N SER A 120 4.98 13.87 -32.75
CA SER A 120 5.39 13.23 -31.48
C SER A 120 5.01 14.13 -30.32
N GLN A 121 4.22 13.61 -29.37
CA GLN A 121 3.71 14.35 -28.22
C GLN A 121 3.94 13.56 -26.93
N LYS A 122 4.41 14.25 -25.87
CA LYS A 122 4.45 13.69 -24.51
C LYS A 122 3.10 13.86 -23.83
N GLN A 123 2.56 12.79 -23.28
CA GLN A 123 1.31 12.78 -22.51
C GLN A 123 1.55 12.11 -21.15
N GLY A 124 0.87 12.59 -20.11
CA GLY A 124 0.88 11.95 -18.79
C GLY A 124 -0.26 10.92 -18.68
N ARG A 125 0.06 9.69 -18.31
CA ARG A 125 -0.88 8.60 -18.02
C ARG A 125 -0.70 8.11 -16.58
N ASN A 126 -1.74 7.59 -15.92
CA ASN A 126 -1.53 6.90 -14.65
C ASN A 126 -0.62 5.69 -14.86
N LEU A 127 0.27 5.40 -13.90
CA LEU A 127 1.15 4.23 -14.00
C LEU A 127 0.35 2.92 -14.09
N LEU A 128 -0.75 2.85 -13.34
CA LEU A 128 -1.81 1.88 -13.54
C LEU A 128 -3.14 2.59 -13.36
N ASP A 129 -4.04 2.44 -14.32
CA ASP A 129 -5.42 2.89 -14.19
C ASP A 129 -6.18 2.02 -13.17
N PRO A 130 -7.23 2.51 -12.51
CA PRO A 130 -7.95 1.74 -11.48
C PRO A 130 -8.44 0.38 -11.97
N ASN A 131 -8.82 0.27 -13.25
CA ASN A 131 -9.22 -0.99 -13.87
C ASN A 131 -8.02 -1.95 -14.01
N GLU A 132 -6.83 -1.45 -14.36
CA GLU A 132 -5.61 -2.25 -14.44
C GLU A 132 -5.17 -2.72 -13.04
N VAL A 133 -5.37 -1.90 -12.00
CA VAL A 133 -5.14 -2.30 -10.60
C VAL A 133 -6.06 -3.45 -10.18
N ARG A 134 -7.31 -3.45 -10.65
CA ARG A 134 -8.28 -4.54 -10.42
C ARG A 134 -7.87 -5.83 -11.13
N GLU A 135 -7.30 -5.72 -12.32
CA GLU A 135 -6.92 -6.85 -13.18
C GLU A 135 -5.58 -7.52 -12.80
N ILE A 136 -4.90 -7.02 -11.77
CA ILE A 136 -3.66 -7.63 -11.27
C ILE A 136 -3.90 -9.12 -10.97
N LYS A 137 -3.21 -9.97 -11.72
CA LYS A 137 -3.38 -11.44 -11.67
C LYS A 137 -3.21 -11.96 -10.24
N GLY A 138 -4.00 -12.98 -9.92
CA GLY A 138 -3.86 -13.75 -8.68
C GLY A 138 -2.41 -14.22 -8.53
N GLY A 139 -1.83 -13.97 -7.35
CA GLY A 139 -0.42 -14.28 -7.08
C GLY A 139 0.55 -13.11 -7.25
N LYS A 140 0.09 -11.91 -7.65
CA LYS A 140 0.90 -10.67 -7.58
C LYS A 140 0.46 -9.73 -6.46
N CYS A 141 1.36 -8.82 -6.08
CA CYS A 141 1.12 -7.74 -5.13
C CYS A 141 1.85 -6.46 -5.55
N ILE A 142 1.32 -5.32 -5.11
CA ILE A 142 2.01 -4.03 -5.22
C ILE A 142 2.59 -3.71 -3.85
N TYR A 143 3.88 -3.43 -3.80
CA TYR A 143 4.55 -2.96 -2.60
C TYR A 143 5.05 -1.53 -2.81
N MET A 144 4.71 -0.65 -1.88
CA MET A 144 5.15 0.74 -1.87
C MET A 144 5.94 0.97 -0.59
N LEU A 145 7.19 1.41 -0.74
CA LEU A 145 8.06 1.78 0.37
C LEU A 145 8.44 3.25 0.21
N ARG A 146 8.31 4.01 1.30
CA ARG A 146 8.63 5.43 1.34
C ARG A 146 10.02 5.70 0.77
N GLY A 147 10.10 6.67 -0.14
CA GLY A 147 11.35 7.09 -0.79
C GLY A 147 11.79 6.21 -1.96
N THR A 148 11.02 5.19 -2.33
CA THR A 148 11.32 4.30 -3.46
C THR A 148 10.19 4.26 -4.48
N LYS A 149 10.49 3.81 -5.70
CA LYS A 149 9.45 3.56 -6.71
C LYS A 149 8.62 2.33 -6.30
N PRO A 150 7.30 2.31 -6.60
CA PRO A 150 6.47 1.14 -6.36
C PRO A 150 7.02 -0.13 -7.04
N PHE A 151 6.84 -1.27 -6.38
CA PHE A 151 7.25 -2.58 -6.88
C PHE A 151 6.04 -3.44 -7.18
N LEU A 152 6.00 -4.04 -8.37
CA LEU A 152 5.10 -5.15 -8.68
C LEU A 152 5.85 -6.46 -8.44
N SER A 153 5.43 -7.21 -7.43
CA SER A 153 6.09 -8.46 -7.02
C SER A 153 5.15 -9.65 -7.08
N ASP A 154 5.71 -10.85 -7.16
CA ASP A 154 4.97 -12.07 -6.89
C ASP A 154 4.72 -12.19 -5.38
N ARG A 155 3.57 -12.76 -5.03
CA ARG A 155 3.23 -13.11 -3.65
C ARG A 155 4.16 -14.19 -3.15
N PHE A 156 4.50 -14.08 -1.87
CA PHE A 156 5.30 -15.11 -1.23
C PHE A 156 4.53 -16.44 -1.21
N LYS A 157 5.13 -17.48 -1.78
CA LYS A 157 4.60 -18.84 -1.77
C LYS A 157 4.81 -19.44 -0.39
N LEU A 158 3.71 -19.72 0.32
CA LEU A 158 3.75 -20.20 1.70
C LEU A 158 4.56 -21.50 1.82
N GLU A 159 4.54 -22.35 0.80
CA GLU A 159 5.29 -23.61 0.72
C GLU A 159 6.80 -23.42 0.79
N ARG A 160 7.30 -22.23 0.42
CA ARG A 160 8.71 -21.87 0.47
C ARG A 160 9.14 -21.38 1.86
N HIS A 161 8.21 -21.17 2.78
CA HIS A 161 8.55 -20.73 4.13
C HIS A 161 9.31 -21.83 4.87
N PRO A 162 10.45 -21.54 5.55
CA PRO A 162 11.21 -22.55 6.28
C PRO A 162 10.39 -23.31 7.33
N LEU A 163 9.37 -22.64 7.89
CA LEU A 163 8.46 -23.21 8.89
C LEU A 163 7.15 -23.72 8.28
N PHE A 164 7.03 -23.87 6.96
CA PHE A 164 5.79 -24.27 6.30
C PHE A 164 5.18 -25.55 6.89
N LYS A 165 6.04 -26.52 7.25
CA LYS A 165 5.60 -27.79 7.86
C LYS A 165 4.87 -27.61 9.20
N LYS A 166 5.15 -26.54 9.94
CA LYS A 166 4.54 -26.26 11.26
C LYS A 166 3.13 -25.66 11.16
N LEU A 167 2.71 -25.18 9.99
CA LEU A 167 1.37 -24.58 9.79
C LEU A 167 0.24 -25.61 9.77
N LYS A 168 0.55 -26.90 9.52
CA LYS A 168 -0.44 -27.99 9.48
C LYS A 168 -0.78 -28.57 10.86
N GLU A 169 -0.09 -28.15 11.91
CA GLU A 169 -0.28 -28.65 13.28
C GLU A 169 -1.03 -27.63 14.13
N THR A 170 -2.28 -27.33 13.74
CA THR A 170 -3.28 -26.80 14.69
C THR A 170 -4.58 -27.57 14.42
N PRO A 171 -5.16 -28.25 15.44
CA PRO A 171 -6.42 -28.99 15.31
C PRO A 171 -7.59 -28.16 14.80
#